data_AF-A0A1J4SET1-F1
#
_entry.id   AF-A0A1J4SET1-F1
#
_cell.length_a   1.000
_cell.length_b   1.000
_cell.length_c   1.000
_cell.angle_alpha   90.00
_cell.angle_beta   90.00
_cell.angle_gamma   90.00
#
_symmetry.space_group_name_H-M   'P 1'
#
loop_
_entity.id
_entity.type
_entity.pdbx_description
1 polymer ?
#
loop_
_entity_poly.entity_id
_entity_poly.type
_entity_poly.pdbx_seq_one_letter_code
_entity_poly.pdbx_strand_id
1 'polypeptide(L)' 'MALSVPYIRPLTKKELYQGISEKAANLLYLVIKNHPFVDGNKRIGSLLFIYFLEKNHYN' A
#
# COMPACT_ATOMS: atom_id res chain seq x y z
N MET A 1 -30.24 25.66 -15.78
CA MET A 1 -29.33 25.74 -16.94
C MET A 1 -28.22 26.71 -16.54
N ALA A 2 -26.97 26.36 -16.26
CA ALA A 2 -26.19 25.16 -16.45
C ALA A 2 -25.36 24.83 -15.20
N LEU A 3 -24.99 23.55 -15.10
CA LEU A 3 -24.22 22.89 -14.06
C LEU A 3 -22.73 23.29 -14.13
N SER A 4 -22.09 23.60 -12.99
CA SER A 4 -20.62 23.61 -12.87
C SER A 4 -20.13 23.01 -11.55
N VAL A 5 -20.21 21.68 -11.51
CA VAL A 5 -19.26 20.72 -10.91
C VAL A 5 -18.72 20.99 -9.48
N PRO A 6 -19.16 20.21 -8.46
CA PRO A 6 -18.49 20.12 -7.16
C PRO A 6 -17.35 19.09 -7.20
N TYR A 7 -16.51 19.10 -8.25
CA TYR A 7 -15.41 18.14 -8.41
C TYR A 7 -14.04 18.81 -8.39
N ILE A 8 -13.79 19.58 -7.34
CA ILE A 8 -12.43 19.84 -6.93
C ILE A 8 -12.36 19.49 -5.45
N ARG A 9 -12.48 18.18 -5.15
CA ARG A 9 -11.84 17.66 -3.93
C ARG A 9 -10.40 18.14 -4.04
N PRO A 10 -9.88 18.92 -3.07
CA PRO A 10 -8.46 19.14 -3.06
C PRO A 10 -7.83 17.75 -3.08
N LEU A 11 -6.96 17.50 -4.04
CA LEU A 11 -5.97 16.43 -4.00
C LEU A 11 -4.98 16.76 -2.87
N THR A 12 -5.50 17.15 -1.69
CA THR A 12 -4.74 17.08 -0.45
C THR A 12 -4.32 15.64 -0.42
N LYS A 13 -3.02 15.49 -0.52
CA LYS A 13 -2.19 14.29 -0.48
C LYS A 13 -2.41 13.59 0.85
N LYS A 14 -3.67 13.27 1.18
CA LYS A 14 -4.07 12.42 2.27
C LYS A 14 -3.53 11.10 1.82
N GLU A 15 -2.36 10.74 2.36
CA GLU A 15 -1.73 9.47 2.05
C GLU A 15 -2.83 8.40 2.12
N LEU A 16 -3.07 7.72 0.99
CA LEU A 16 -4.12 6.72 0.83
C LEU A 16 -4.05 5.61 1.91
N TYR A 17 -2.92 5.55 2.61
CA TYR A 17 -2.67 4.76 3.79
C TYR A 17 -2.14 5.69 4.88
N GLN A 18 -2.89 5.80 5.97
CA GLN A 18 -2.53 6.67 7.09
C GLN A 18 -1.48 6.02 8.00
N GLY A 19 -1.36 4.69 7.96
CA GLY A 19 -0.42 3.92 8.77
C GLY A 19 0.68 3.20 7.98
N ILE A 20 1.87 3.12 8.56
CA ILE A 20 2.98 2.28 8.07
C ILE A 20 2.54 0.82 7.99
N SER A 21 1.76 0.34 8.97
CA SER A 21 1.23 -1.02 9.01
C SER A 21 0.23 -1.30 7.89
N GLU A 22 -0.63 -0.35 7.52
CA GLU A 22 -1.54 -0.48 6.37
C GLU A 22 -0.76 -0.53 5.05
N LYS A 23 0.28 0.30 4.90
CA LYS A 23 1.17 0.26 3.73
C LYS A 23 1.86 -1.12 3.62
N ALA A 24 2.38 -1.64 4.74
CA ALA A 24 3.01 -2.95 4.81
C ALA A 24 2.02 -4.09 4.47
N ALA A 25 0.82 -4.07 5.04
CA ALA A 25 -0.21 -5.08 4.80
C ALA A 25 -0.66 -5.10 3.32
N ASN A 26 -0.80 -3.93 2.71
CA ASN A 26 -1.12 -3.84 1.27
C ASN A 26 0.03 -4.36 0.39
N LEU A 27 1.28 -4.07 0.73
CA LEU A 27 2.44 -4.64 0.05
C LEU A 27 2.41 -6.17 0.09
N LEU A 28 2.21 -6.75 1.28
CA LEU A 28 2.09 -8.20 1.46
C LEU A 28 0.94 -8.78 0.63
N TYR A 29 -0.24 -8.17 0.70
CA TYR A 29 -1.44 -8.61 -0.02
C TYR A 29 -1.22 -8.62 -1.53
N LEU A 30 -0.64 -7.56 -2.09
CA LEU A 30 -0.39 -7.45 -3.52
C LEU A 30 0.63 -8.47 -4.02
N VAL A 31 1.71 -8.69 -3.28
CA VAL A 31 2.73 -9.69 -3.63
C VAL A 31 2.16 -11.10 -3.60
N ILE A 32 1.30 -11.42 -2.63
CA ILE A 32 0.66 -12.75 -2.58
C ILE A 32 -0.37 -12.89 -3.70
N LYS A 33 -1.25 -11.89 -3.90
CA LYS A 33 -2.38 -11.98 -4.83
C LYS A 33 -1.98 -11.97 -6.29
N ASN A 34 -1.03 -11.12 -6.67
CA ASN A 34 -0.66 -10.94 -8.07
C ASN A 34 0.38 -11.97 -8.53
N HIS A 35 0.91 -12.79 -7.61
CA HIS A 35 1.92 -13.82 -7.89
C HIS A 35 3.04 -13.34 -8.84
N PRO A 36 3.73 -12.21 -8.55
CA PRO A 36 4.72 -11.64 -9.47
C PRO A 36 5.97 -12.50 -9.65
N PHE A 37 6.22 -13.47 -8.77
CA PHE A 37 7.35 -14.41 -8.84
C PHE A 37 6.88 -15.80 -9.26
N VAL A 38 7.76 -16.55 -9.94
CA VAL A 38 7.52 -17.92 -10.41
C VAL A 38 7.17 -18.86 -9.24
N ASP A 39 7.83 -18.70 -8.09
CA ASP A 39 7.51 -19.37 -6.84
C ASP A 39 7.91 -18.51 -5.64
N GLY A 40 7.41 -18.83 -4.44
CA GLY A 40 7.86 -18.23 -3.20
C GLY A 40 7.20 -16.89 -2.87
N ASN A 41 6.15 -16.49 -3.60
CA ASN A 41 5.42 -15.23 -3.39
C ASN A 41 5.05 -14.97 -1.92
N LYS A 42 4.63 -16.01 -1.18
CA LYS A 42 4.31 -15.90 0.25
C LYS A 42 5.56 -15.59 1.09
N ARG A 43 6.67 -16.28 0.84
CA ARG A 43 7.96 -16.08 1.54
C ARG A 43 8.53 -14.68 1.25
N ILE A 44 8.56 -14.29 -0.02
CA ILE A 44 9.05 -12.98 -0.45
C ILE A 44 8.14 -11.86 0.08
N GLY A 45 6.82 -12.06 0.05
CA GLY A 45 5.86 -11.11 0.62
C GLY A 45 6.07 -10.90 2.12
N SER A 46 6.23 -11.97 2.90
CA SER A 46 6.51 -11.89 4.34
C SER A 46 7.85 -11.20 4.63
N LEU A 47 8.88 -11.49 3.84
CA LEU A 47 10.19 -10.83 3.99
C LEU A 47 10.08 -9.32 3.70
N LEU A 48 9.40 -8.94 2.61
CA LEU A 48 9.14 -7.55 2.25
C LEU A 48 8.31 -6.82 3.31
N PHE A 49 7.34 -7.49 3.92
CA PHE A 49 6.54 -6.95 5.01
C PHE A 49 7.41 -6.59 6.22
N ILE A 50 8.24 -7.52 6.70
CA ILE A 50 9.13 -7.30 7.86
C ILE A 50 10.17 -6.23 7.54
N TYR A 51 10.83 -6.32 6.38
CA TYR A 51 11.82 -5.35 5.95
C TYR A 51 11.23 -3.94 5.82
N PHE A 52 10.00 -3.81 5.32
CA PHE A 52 9.32 -2.53 5.23
C PHE A 52 9.05 -1.94 6.61
N LEU A 53 8.60 -2.73 7.59
CA LEU A 53 8.41 -2.27 8.96
C LEU A 53 9.73 -1.84 9.60
N GLU A 54 10.79 -2.64 9.44
CA GLU A 54 12.14 -2.33 9.94
C GLU A 54 12.68 -1.01 9.35
N LYS A 55 12.53 -0.82 8.04
CA LYS A 55 12.96 0.43 7.36
C LYS A 55 12.20 1.67 7.80
N ASN A 56 10.99 1.51 8.31
CA ASN A 56 10.21 2.61 8.86
C ASN A 56 10.39 2.77 10.38
N HIS A 57 11.41 2.11 10.97
CA HIS A 57 11.67 2.11 12.42
C HIS A 57 10.46 1.71 13.26
N TYR A 58 9.61 0.83 12.70
CA TYR A 58 8.48 0.25 13.39
C TYR A 58 9.02 -0.88 14.28
N ASN A 59 9.56 -0.52 15.45
CA ASN A 59 10.11 -1.43 16.44
C ASN A 59 9.22 -1.51 17.68
#